data_AF-A0A7L9BHP5-F1
#
_entry.id   AF-A0A7L9BHP5-F1
#
_cell.length_a   1.000
_cell.length_b   1.000
_cell.length_c   1.000
_cell.angle_alpha   90.00
_cell.angle_beta   90.00
_cell.angle_gamma   90.00
#
_symmetry.space_group_name_H-M   'P 1'
#
loop_
_entity.id
_entity.type
_entity.pdbx_description
1 polymer ?
#
loop_
_entity_poly.entity_id
_entity_poly.type
_entity_poly.pdbx_seq_one_letter_code
_entity_poly.pdbx_strand_id
1 'polypeptide(L)'
;MVFPVFCVPIRRKNGVIMVKRAFLVWTTIAAVVSVLFVSGCNDDETPSIGFKTETSTVTEGSTVKVQFSASVPSGVTPLIELSGTATEGTDYTFTMDAKEITFTVPDDFMYDPNETIIVEITDFDGKANVGGKSVHTITITDKDETATPGLRVELRWDVDPVTTGNQPGDVDMDLFLWIEEPAGSDDYELIDGSVQIGNGFEFVFLPTNNPTDYPNRAYGLGYNYYSGSSDNLKVNVTFKVFKGNIDGGLNKLESTATYTLANINPWVDTDEFYIVQFFEKENANFNNFTDIFVPVSGSRAKKLQAKLTEALKEKKKRR
;
A
#
# COMPACT_ATOMS: atom_id res chain seq x y z
N MET A 1 51.43 -20.87 -9.25
CA MET A 1 51.50 -21.86 -8.14
C MET A 1 51.39 -21.08 -6.84
N VAL A 2 50.22 -21.13 -6.22
CA VAL A 2 49.89 -20.44 -4.95
C VAL A 2 50.42 -21.34 -3.82
N PHE A 3 51.31 -20.80 -2.97
CA PHE A 3 51.74 -21.50 -1.76
C PHE A 3 50.75 -21.20 -0.62
N PRO A 4 50.27 -22.21 0.12
CA PRO A 4 49.41 -21.98 1.26
C PRO A 4 50.23 -21.43 2.43
N VAL A 5 49.78 -20.33 3.03
CA VAL A 5 50.28 -19.84 4.32
C VAL A 5 49.65 -20.71 5.41
N PHE A 6 50.42 -21.65 5.96
CA PHE A 6 50.01 -22.42 7.14
C PHE A 6 50.35 -21.62 8.41
N CYS A 7 49.32 -21.20 9.13
CA CYS A 7 49.44 -20.62 10.47
C CYS A 7 49.64 -21.76 11.48
N VAL A 8 50.74 -21.75 12.23
CA VAL A 8 51.02 -22.73 13.30
C VAL A 8 50.82 -22.07 14.66
N PRO A 9 49.92 -22.55 15.52
CA PRO A 9 49.76 -21.99 16.86
C PRO A 9 50.95 -22.38 17.75
N ILE A 10 51.68 -21.39 18.28
CA ILE A 10 52.73 -21.61 19.27
C ILE A 10 52.09 -21.74 20.65
N ARG A 11 51.90 -22.98 21.11
CA ARG A 11 51.50 -23.28 22.50
C ARG A 11 52.76 -23.40 23.37
N ARG A 12 53.10 -22.36 24.13
CA ARG A 12 54.20 -22.43 25.11
C ARG A 12 53.82 -23.39 26.25
N LYS A 13 54.55 -24.50 26.40
CA LYS A 13 54.66 -25.25 27.66
C LYS A 13 56.13 -25.38 28.06
N ASN A 14 56.35 -25.16 29.35
CA ASN A 14 57.62 -25.05 30.04
C ASN A 14 58.59 -26.21 29.81
N GLY A 15 59.88 -25.87 29.71
CA GLY A 15 60.97 -26.71 30.21
C GLY A 15 61.69 -27.60 29.20
N VAL A 16 63.01 -27.35 29.10
CA VAL A 16 64.07 -28.27 28.63
C VAL A 16 64.21 -28.43 27.10
N ILE A 17 65.16 -27.70 26.53
CA ILE A 17 65.74 -28.02 25.20
C ILE A 17 66.84 -29.05 25.43
N MET A 18 66.56 -30.31 25.10
CA MET A 18 67.57 -31.38 25.02
C MET A 18 68.30 -31.26 23.67
N VAL A 19 69.56 -30.81 23.69
CA VAL A 19 70.43 -30.83 22.50
C VAL A 19 70.91 -32.27 22.29
N LYS A 20 70.25 -33.02 21.40
CA LYS A 20 70.81 -34.27 20.87
C LYS A 20 71.90 -33.94 19.86
N ARG A 21 73.16 -34.22 20.22
CA ARG A 21 74.29 -34.27 19.28
C ARG A 21 74.08 -35.45 18.32
N ALA A 22 73.98 -35.17 17.02
CA ALA A 22 74.12 -36.16 15.96
C ALA A 22 75.30 -35.76 15.07
N PHE A 23 76.09 -36.78 14.74
CA PHE A 23 77.36 -36.71 14.04
C PHE A 23 77.21 -36.28 12.57
N LEU A 24 78.31 -35.73 12.07
CA LEU A 24 78.62 -35.10 10.79
C LEU A 24 78.29 -35.94 9.52
N VAL A 25 77.67 -35.31 8.51
CA VAL A 25 78.02 -35.53 7.08
C VAL A 25 77.94 -34.18 6.35
N TRP A 26 79.05 -33.79 5.72
CA TRP A 26 79.22 -32.57 4.95
C TRP A 26 78.41 -32.61 3.64
N THR A 27 77.56 -31.61 3.40
CA THR A 27 77.24 -31.11 2.05
C THR A 27 77.06 -29.60 2.11
N THR A 28 77.82 -28.88 1.31
CA THR A 28 77.87 -27.42 1.19
C THR A 28 76.62 -26.89 0.48
N ILE A 29 75.77 -26.14 1.18
CA ILE A 29 74.75 -25.28 0.55
C ILE A 29 74.71 -23.93 1.28
N ALA A 30 74.74 -22.86 0.48
CA ALA A 30 74.79 -21.46 0.88
C ALA A 30 73.64 -21.07 1.82
N ALA A 31 73.97 -20.45 2.96
CA ALA A 31 73.00 -19.82 3.83
C ALA A 31 72.76 -18.37 3.36
N VAL A 32 71.72 -18.17 2.55
CA VAL A 32 71.08 -16.86 2.44
C VAL A 32 70.31 -16.64 3.73
N VAL A 33 70.78 -15.71 4.56
CA VAL A 33 70.04 -15.27 5.75
C VAL A 33 68.84 -14.44 5.27
N SER A 34 67.72 -15.11 5.04
CA SER A 34 66.43 -14.44 4.92
C SER A 34 66.00 -13.99 6.31
N VAL A 35 66.16 -12.69 6.57
CA VAL A 35 65.50 -12.03 7.70
C VAL A 35 64.00 -12.09 7.44
N LEU A 36 63.31 -13.02 8.10
CA LEU A 36 61.86 -12.98 8.18
C LEU A 36 61.48 -11.77 9.02
N PHE A 37 61.00 -10.71 8.37
CA PHE A 37 60.19 -9.70 9.03
C PHE A 37 58.88 -10.38 9.44
N VAL A 38 58.80 -10.81 10.70
CA VAL A 38 57.51 -11.07 11.33
C VAL A 38 56.87 -9.71 11.57
N SER A 39 56.17 -9.21 10.56
CA SER A 39 55.15 -8.18 10.74
C SER A 39 54.10 -8.79 11.66
N GLY A 40 54.11 -8.42 12.95
CA GLY A 40 52.96 -8.66 13.80
C GLY A 40 51.76 -7.97 13.16
N CYS A 41 50.75 -8.75 12.74
CA CYS A 41 49.45 -8.17 12.44
C CYS A 41 48.93 -7.56 13.73
N ASN A 42 48.78 -6.24 13.78
CA ASN A 42 47.99 -5.59 14.81
C ASN A 42 46.52 -5.92 14.51
N ASP A 43 45.98 -6.96 15.14
CA ASP A 43 44.57 -7.34 15.11
C ASP A 43 43.68 -6.42 15.99
N ASP A 44 44.12 -5.18 16.25
CA ASP A 44 43.50 -4.28 17.23
C ASP A 44 42.80 -3.06 16.58
N GLU A 45 42.48 -3.14 15.29
CA GLU A 45 41.67 -2.11 14.65
C GLU A 45 40.19 -2.33 15.01
N THR A 46 39.61 -1.37 15.72
CA THR A 46 38.18 -1.39 16.06
C THR A 46 37.36 -1.22 14.78
N PRO A 47 36.50 -2.19 14.41
CA PRO A 47 35.82 -2.17 13.12
C PRO A 47 34.93 -0.93 12.99
N SER A 48 34.92 -0.31 11.81
CA SER A 48 34.03 0.79 11.48
C SER A 48 32.88 0.28 10.61
N ILE A 49 31.64 0.44 11.11
CA ILE A 49 30.44 -0.13 10.51
C ILE A 49 29.44 1.00 10.26
N GLY A 50 29.05 1.17 9.00
CA GLY A 50 27.95 2.02 8.58
C GLY A 50 26.99 1.22 7.72
N PHE A 51 26.19 1.90 6.90
CA PHE A 51 25.38 1.29 5.85
C PHE A 51 26.15 1.15 4.54
N LYS A 52 25.75 0.17 3.72
CA LYS A 52 26.33 -0.05 2.39
C LYS A 52 25.87 1.02 1.39
N THR A 53 24.59 1.38 1.46
CA THR A 53 23.94 2.47 0.70
C THR A 53 23.24 3.42 1.66
N GLU A 54 22.92 4.62 1.21
CA GLU A 54 22.25 5.66 2.03
C GLU A 54 20.76 5.78 1.71
N THR A 55 20.31 5.16 0.62
CA THR A 55 18.90 5.17 0.23
C THR A 55 18.43 3.83 -0.31
N SER A 56 17.14 3.60 -0.18
CA SER A 56 16.40 2.53 -0.85
C SER A 56 14.93 2.93 -1.01
N THR A 57 14.20 2.16 -1.83
CA THR A 57 12.76 2.32 -2.01
C THR A 57 12.10 0.96 -1.87
N VAL A 58 10.91 0.94 -1.29
CA VAL A 58 10.08 -0.24 -1.13
C VAL A 58 8.64 0.13 -1.41
N THR A 59 7.92 -0.76 -2.08
CA THR A 59 6.48 -0.62 -2.29
C THR A 59 5.74 -1.39 -1.21
N GLU A 60 4.62 -0.88 -0.75
CA GLU A 60 3.75 -1.57 0.21
C GLU A 60 3.43 -3.03 -0.21
N GLY A 61 3.29 -3.89 0.78
CA GLY A 61 3.15 -5.34 0.61
C GLY A 61 4.46 -6.07 0.31
N SER A 62 5.61 -5.40 0.51
CA SER A 62 6.95 -5.95 0.24
C SER A 62 7.90 -5.82 1.44
N THR A 63 9.13 -6.31 1.27
CA THR A 63 10.20 -6.18 2.25
C THR A 63 11.41 -5.49 1.63
N VAL A 64 12.17 -4.76 2.45
CA VAL A 64 13.44 -4.14 2.05
C VAL A 64 14.52 -4.39 3.09
N LYS A 65 15.74 -4.60 2.60
CA LYS A 65 16.90 -4.95 3.42
C LYS A 65 17.93 -3.84 3.37
N VAL A 66 18.17 -3.21 4.50
CA VAL A 66 19.23 -2.22 4.69
C VAL A 66 20.48 -2.93 5.18
N GLN A 67 21.48 -3.05 4.30
CA GLN A 67 22.71 -3.79 4.59
C GLN A 67 23.73 -2.90 5.32
N PHE A 68 24.35 -3.45 6.36
CA PHE A 68 25.55 -2.87 6.94
C PHE A 68 26.74 -2.97 5.95
N SER A 69 27.72 -2.08 6.08
CA SER A 69 28.93 -2.06 5.25
C SER A 69 29.82 -3.28 5.48
N ALA A 70 29.71 -3.90 6.65
CA ALA A 70 30.34 -5.14 7.04
C ALA A 70 29.45 -5.88 8.06
N SER A 71 29.68 -7.18 8.26
CA SER A 71 28.97 -7.93 9.30
C SER A 71 29.38 -7.40 10.68
N VAL A 72 28.39 -7.11 11.53
CA VAL A 72 28.56 -6.75 12.93
C VAL A 72 29.25 -7.92 13.67
N PRO A 73 30.34 -7.65 14.41
CA PRO A 73 31.03 -8.67 15.18
C PRO A 73 30.13 -9.32 16.24
N SER A 74 30.46 -10.55 16.63
CA SER A 74 29.76 -11.23 17.72
C SER A 74 29.92 -10.46 19.04
N GLY A 75 28.82 -10.25 19.75
CA GLY A 75 28.80 -9.49 21.01
C GLY A 75 28.80 -7.96 20.83
N VAL A 76 28.68 -7.48 19.59
CA VAL A 76 28.43 -6.07 19.28
C VAL A 76 26.99 -5.90 18.83
N THR A 77 26.29 -4.88 19.35
CA THR A 77 24.91 -4.55 18.95
C THR A 77 24.86 -3.11 18.44
N PRO A 78 24.39 -2.85 17.20
CA PRO A 78 24.16 -1.49 16.73
C PRO A 78 23.09 -0.80 17.57
N LEU A 79 23.33 0.44 17.97
CA LEU A 79 22.31 1.32 18.53
C LEU A 79 21.80 2.20 17.38
N ILE A 80 20.50 2.10 17.13
CA ILE A 80 19.85 2.82 16.04
C ILE A 80 18.75 3.74 16.55
N GLU A 81 18.55 4.84 15.84
CA GLU A 81 17.37 5.69 15.97
C GLU A 81 16.54 5.64 14.68
N LEU A 82 15.22 5.59 14.84
CA LEU A 82 14.25 5.61 13.75
C LEU A 82 13.50 6.93 13.76
N SER A 83 13.40 7.55 12.60
CA SER A 83 12.63 8.77 12.36
C SER A 83 12.04 8.76 10.95
N GLY A 84 11.44 9.86 10.51
CA GLY A 84 10.78 9.97 9.21
C GLY A 84 9.29 10.29 9.37
N THR A 85 8.50 9.96 8.35
CA THR A 85 7.05 10.16 8.35
C THR A 85 6.28 8.87 8.64
N ALA A 86 6.86 7.72 8.28
CA ALA A 86 6.26 6.41 8.51
C ALA A 86 6.31 6.03 10.00
N THR A 87 5.27 5.36 10.48
CA THR A 87 5.05 4.96 11.87
C THR A 87 5.23 3.45 12.05
N GLU A 88 6.11 3.05 12.97
CA GLU A 88 6.30 1.63 13.30
C GLU A 88 5.01 1.02 13.87
N GLY A 89 4.67 -0.18 13.40
CA GLY A 89 3.47 -0.94 13.76
C GLY A 89 2.25 -0.60 12.90
N THR A 90 2.26 0.52 12.17
CA THR A 90 1.23 0.88 11.18
C THR A 90 1.79 0.67 9.78
N ASP A 91 2.83 1.44 9.43
CA ASP A 91 3.37 1.51 8.07
C ASP A 91 4.54 0.52 7.87
N TYR A 92 5.20 0.11 8.96
CA TYR A 92 6.24 -0.91 8.89
C TYR A 92 6.47 -1.65 10.20
N THR A 93 7.13 -2.80 10.10
CA THR A 93 7.82 -3.46 11.22
C THR A 93 9.23 -3.82 10.77
N PHE A 94 10.16 -4.06 11.71
CA PHE A 94 11.51 -4.45 11.33
C PHE A 94 12.12 -5.52 12.24
N THR A 95 13.13 -6.19 11.70
CA THR A 95 14.03 -7.07 12.44
C THR A 95 15.46 -6.73 12.08
N MET A 96 16.40 -6.98 12.98
CA MET A 96 17.81 -6.71 12.76
C MET A 96 18.63 -7.95 13.09
N ASP A 97 19.59 -8.26 12.21
CA ASP A 97 20.64 -9.24 12.49
C ASP A 97 22.03 -8.62 12.31
N ALA A 98 23.07 -9.46 12.36
CA ALA A 98 24.45 -8.99 12.27
C ALA A 98 24.83 -8.43 10.87
N LYS A 99 24.00 -8.55 9.84
CA LYS A 99 24.33 -8.15 8.47
C LYS A 99 23.41 -7.07 7.94
N GLU A 100 22.16 -7.07 8.36
CA GLU A 100 21.15 -6.18 7.80
C GLU A 100 19.98 -5.92 8.76
N ILE A 101 19.26 -4.86 8.44
CA ILE A 101 17.96 -4.54 9.00
C ILE A 101 16.93 -4.87 7.92
N THR A 102 15.99 -5.77 8.23
CA THR A 102 14.90 -6.14 7.33
C THR A 102 13.62 -5.44 7.75
N PHE A 103 13.13 -4.54 6.91
CA PHE A 103 11.84 -3.88 7.05
C PHE A 103 10.77 -4.64 6.27
N THR A 104 9.60 -4.80 6.89
CA THR A 104 8.38 -5.34 6.28
C THR A 104 7.35 -4.23 6.25
N VAL A 105 6.84 -3.92 5.06
CA VAL A 105 5.86 -2.88 4.81
C VAL A 105 4.57 -3.57 4.37
N PRO A 106 3.52 -3.61 5.22
CA PRO A 106 2.23 -4.20 4.84
C PRO A 106 1.58 -3.42 3.69
N ASP A 107 0.61 -4.04 3.02
CA ASP A 107 -0.29 -3.42 2.03
C ASP A 107 -1.67 -3.43 2.69
N ASP A 108 -2.21 -2.24 2.95
CA ASP A 108 -3.50 -2.07 3.64
C ASP A 108 -4.66 -1.75 2.69
N PHE A 109 -4.38 -1.72 1.37
CA PHE A 109 -5.31 -1.42 0.29
C PHE A 109 -5.91 0.01 0.34
N MET A 110 -5.27 0.93 1.07
CA MET A 110 -5.67 2.33 1.24
C MET A 110 -4.59 3.26 0.72
N TYR A 111 -5.00 4.39 0.13
CA TYR A 111 -4.05 5.40 -0.32
C TYR A 111 -3.37 6.09 0.86
N ASP A 112 -2.05 6.02 0.87
CA ASP A 112 -1.18 6.90 1.64
C ASP A 112 -0.22 7.68 0.73
N PRO A 113 0.06 8.97 0.99
CA PRO A 113 1.23 9.60 0.38
C PRO A 113 2.52 8.82 0.66
N ASN A 114 3.49 8.93 -0.26
CA ASN A 114 4.82 8.33 -0.03
C ASN A 114 5.42 8.79 1.30
N GLU A 115 5.88 7.81 2.06
CA GLU A 115 6.46 8.02 3.38
C GLU A 115 7.95 7.72 3.43
N THR A 116 8.58 8.05 4.55
CA THR A 116 10.00 7.79 4.77
C THR A 116 10.26 7.11 6.10
N ILE A 117 11.17 6.14 6.09
CA ILE A 117 11.86 5.64 7.28
C ILE A 117 13.29 6.12 7.19
N ILE A 118 13.77 6.80 8.22
CA ILE A 118 15.15 7.23 8.35
C ILE A 118 15.76 6.42 9.49
N VAL A 119 16.80 5.65 9.18
CA VAL A 119 17.54 4.84 10.13
C VAL A 119 18.90 5.49 10.34
N GLU A 120 19.25 5.82 11.58
CA GLU A 120 20.57 6.33 11.95
C GLU A 120 21.27 5.36 12.90
N ILE A 121 22.51 4.98 12.60
CA ILE A 121 23.40 4.29 13.55
C ILE A 121 24.05 5.37 14.42
N THR A 122 23.65 5.44 15.69
CA THR A 122 24.16 6.46 16.61
C THR A 122 25.40 6.01 17.35
N ASP A 123 25.47 4.72 17.72
CA ASP A 123 26.58 4.13 18.45
C ASP A 123 26.52 2.58 18.39
N PHE A 124 27.40 1.90 19.12
CA PHE A 124 27.38 0.45 19.32
C PHE A 124 27.52 0.08 20.79
N ASP A 125 26.73 -0.89 21.25
CA ASP A 125 27.06 -1.63 22.48
C ASP A 125 28.13 -2.68 22.15
N GLY A 126 29.38 -2.38 22.49
CA GLY A 126 30.55 -3.20 22.19
C GLY A 126 31.68 -2.42 21.50
N LYS A 127 32.70 -3.13 21.01
CA LYS A 127 33.86 -2.51 20.35
C LYS A 127 33.65 -2.38 18.83
N ALA A 128 32.99 -1.30 18.42
CA ALA A 128 32.89 -0.87 17.02
C ALA A 128 32.79 0.66 16.95
N ASN A 129 33.14 1.24 15.79
CA ASN A 129 32.97 2.65 15.51
C ASN A 129 31.85 2.84 14.47
N VAL A 130 31.11 3.96 14.56
CA VAL A 130 30.19 4.38 13.50
C VAL A 130 30.97 4.68 12.22
N GLY A 131 30.52 4.08 11.11
CA GLY A 131 31.10 4.27 9.78
C GLY A 131 30.59 5.53 9.09
N GLY A 132 31.23 5.88 7.98
CA GLY A 132 30.95 7.14 7.27
C GLY A 132 29.51 7.29 6.76
N LYS A 133 28.82 6.18 6.47
CA LYS A 133 27.39 6.17 6.11
C LYS A 133 26.58 5.77 7.34
N SER A 134 26.33 6.71 8.24
CA SER A 134 25.58 6.44 9.47
C SER A 134 24.07 6.55 9.29
N VAL A 135 23.58 7.13 8.20
CA VAL A 135 22.15 7.36 7.94
C VAL A 135 21.71 6.64 6.67
N HIS A 136 20.54 6.00 6.71
CA HIS A 136 19.86 5.41 5.56
C HIS A 136 18.41 5.87 5.50
N THR A 137 17.95 6.34 4.34
CA THR A 137 16.56 6.73 4.10
C THR A 137 15.88 5.72 3.18
N ILE A 138 14.82 5.10 3.67
CA ILE A 138 13.93 4.25 2.90
C ILE A 138 12.73 5.11 2.50
N THR A 139 12.41 5.16 1.21
CA THR A 139 11.14 5.70 0.73
C THR A 139 10.15 4.55 0.59
N ILE A 140 9.01 4.66 1.28
CA ILE A 140 7.87 3.77 1.07
C ILE A 140 7.01 4.40 -0.02
N THR A 141 6.74 3.64 -1.08
CA THR A 141 5.76 4.01 -2.10
C THR A 141 4.47 3.26 -1.85
N ASP A 142 3.36 3.98 -1.86
CA ASP A 142 2.04 3.38 -1.84
C ASP A 142 1.86 2.46 -3.07
N LYS A 143 1.30 1.28 -2.84
CA LYS A 143 0.96 0.35 -3.92
C LYS A 143 -0.40 0.67 -4.53
N ASP A 144 -1.24 1.34 -3.77
CA ASP A 144 -2.56 1.81 -4.17
C ASP A 144 -2.50 3.16 -4.88
N GLU A 145 -1.31 3.67 -5.23
CA GLU A 145 -1.04 4.96 -5.91
C GLU A 145 -1.78 5.09 -7.27
N THR A 146 -2.31 3.99 -7.82
CA THR A 146 -3.20 4.03 -9.01
C THR A 146 -4.66 4.39 -8.73
N ALA A 147 -5.04 4.47 -7.46
CA ALA A 147 -6.29 5.03 -6.99
C ALA A 147 -6.00 6.40 -6.36
N THR A 148 -6.30 7.46 -7.10
CA THR A 148 -6.47 8.81 -6.54
C THR A 148 -7.18 8.72 -5.17
N PRO A 149 -6.81 9.52 -4.15
CA PRO A 149 -7.52 9.47 -2.86
C PRO A 149 -8.99 9.82 -3.06
N GLY A 150 -9.90 8.93 -2.62
CA GLY A 150 -11.33 9.17 -2.72
C GLY A 150 -12.20 7.92 -2.71
N LEU A 151 -13.39 8.01 -3.29
CA LEU A 151 -14.38 6.93 -3.35
C LEU A 151 -14.57 6.49 -4.80
N ARG A 152 -14.40 5.19 -5.04
CA ARG A 152 -14.85 4.56 -6.28
C ARG A 152 -16.25 3.98 -6.08
N VAL A 153 -17.12 4.25 -7.04
CA VAL A 153 -18.44 3.62 -7.17
C VAL A 153 -18.39 2.74 -8.40
N GLU A 154 -18.52 1.43 -8.23
CA GLU A 154 -18.59 0.46 -9.33
C GLU A 154 -20.03 -0.05 -9.45
N LEU A 155 -20.60 0.07 -10.64
CA LEU A 155 -21.89 -0.48 -11.03
C LEU A 155 -21.66 -1.75 -11.86
N ARG A 156 -22.14 -2.87 -11.34
CA ARG A 156 -22.11 -4.18 -12.00
C ARG A 156 -23.52 -4.77 -12.02
N TRP A 157 -23.74 -5.70 -12.94
CA TRP A 157 -25.03 -6.36 -13.07
C TRP A 157 -24.89 -7.80 -13.50
N ASP A 158 -25.80 -8.64 -13.01
CA ASP A 158 -25.85 -10.09 -13.26
C ASP A 158 -24.46 -10.77 -13.14
N VAL A 159 -23.64 -10.26 -12.21
CA VAL A 159 -22.30 -10.78 -11.93
C VAL A 159 -22.38 -12.01 -11.04
N ASP A 160 -21.99 -13.13 -11.63
CA ASP A 160 -21.72 -14.37 -10.91
C ASP A 160 -20.41 -14.95 -11.49
N PRO A 161 -19.34 -15.07 -10.68
CA PRO A 161 -18.07 -15.62 -11.15
C PRO A 161 -18.19 -17.06 -11.68
N VAL A 162 -19.18 -17.81 -11.22
CA VAL A 162 -19.43 -19.21 -11.58
C VAL A 162 -20.31 -19.31 -12.82
N THR A 163 -21.34 -18.47 -12.97
CA THR A 163 -22.30 -18.60 -14.07
C THR A 163 -22.09 -17.63 -15.22
N THR A 164 -21.66 -16.40 -14.97
CA THR A 164 -21.47 -15.37 -16.00
C THR A 164 -20.00 -15.04 -16.26
N GLY A 165 -19.06 -15.61 -15.48
CA GLY A 165 -17.62 -15.34 -15.62
C GLY A 165 -17.30 -13.86 -15.38
N ASN A 166 -18.09 -13.20 -14.54
CA ASN A 166 -18.07 -11.74 -14.34
C ASN A 166 -18.21 -10.96 -15.65
N GLN A 167 -18.99 -11.46 -16.60
CA GLN A 167 -19.30 -10.75 -17.82
C GLN A 167 -20.71 -10.13 -17.76
N PRO A 168 -20.87 -8.94 -18.34
CA PRO A 168 -22.10 -8.14 -18.30
C PRO A 168 -23.28 -8.68 -19.13
N GLY A 169 -23.06 -9.70 -19.97
CA GLY A 169 -24.11 -10.30 -20.77
C GLY A 169 -24.66 -9.39 -21.87
N ASP A 170 -25.97 -9.40 -22.10
CA ASP A 170 -26.70 -8.61 -23.10
C ASP A 170 -27.31 -7.32 -22.53
N VAL A 171 -26.90 -6.94 -21.32
CA VAL A 171 -27.39 -5.77 -20.62
C VAL A 171 -26.37 -4.63 -20.72
N ASP A 172 -26.90 -3.45 -21.01
CA ASP A 172 -26.21 -2.17 -20.99
C ASP A 172 -26.81 -1.32 -19.85
N MET A 173 -25.97 -0.94 -18.89
CA MET A 173 -26.34 0.01 -17.86
C MET A 173 -25.36 1.16 -17.80
N ASP A 174 -25.86 2.36 -17.50
CA ASP A 174 -25.06 3.54 -17.26
C ASP A 174 -25.05 3.95 -15.79
N LEU A 175 -23.98 4.62 -15.37
CA LEU A 175 -23.80 5.18 -14.04
C LEU A 175 -23.72 6.71 -14.10
N PHE A 176 -24.47 7.40 -13.25
CA PHE A 176 -24.42 8.87 -13.13
C PHE A 176 -24.18 9.31 -11.70
N LEU A 177 -23.31 10.30 -11.55
CA LEU A 177 -23.04 10.96 -10.29
C LEU A 177 -23.58 12.38 -10.30
N TRP A 178 -24.36 12.68 -9.27
CA TRP A 178 -24.97 13.97 -9.06
C TRP A 178 -24.47 14.59 -7.76
N ILE A 179 -24.35 15.91 -7.73
CA ILE A 179 -24.05 16.68 -6.51
C ILE A 179 -25.21 17.60 -6.17
N GLU A 180 -25.47 17.78 -4.89
CA GLU A 180 -26.40 18.80 -4.39
C GLU A 180 -25.88 20.22 -4.72
N GLU A 181 -26.68 20.97 -5.49
CA GLU A 181 -26.37 22.34 -5.90
C GLU A 181 -27.65 23.19 -5.99
N PRO A 182 -27.77 24.27 -5.17
CA PRO A 182 -26.82 24.72 -4.15
C PRO A 182 -26.83 23.84 -2.89
N ALA A 183 -25.79 23.98 -2.05
CA ALA A 183 -25.68 23.23 -0.80
C ALA A 183 -26.93 23.37 0.09
N GLY A 184 -27.40 22.26 0.66
CA GLY A 184 -28.61 22.20 1.47
C GLY A 184 -29.93 22.36 0.69
N SER A 185 -29.88 22.30 -0.64
CA SER A 185 -31.06 22.39 -1.49
C SER A 185 -31.60 21.01 -1.88
N ASP A 186 -32.73 21.04 -2.59
CA ASP A 186 -33.33 19.87 -3.20
C ASP A 186 -33.05 19.81 -4.72
N ASP A 187 -31.98 20.47 -5.16
CA ASP A 187 -31.52 20.48 -6.53
C ASP A 187 -30.16 19.79 -6.66
N TYR A 188 -30.00 19.04 -7.75
CA TYR A 188 -28.80 18.24 -8.01
C TYR A 188 -28.27 18.48 -9.42
N GLU A 189 -26.97 18.62 -9.58
CA GLU A 189 -26.31 18.78 -10.87
C GLU A 189 -25.50 17.52 -11.23
N LEU A 190 -25.52 17.13 -12.50
CA LEU A 190 -24.73 16.00 -12.99
C LEU A 190 -23.27 16.45 -13.08
N ILE A 191 -22.38 15.72 -12.42
CA ILE A 191 -20.95 16.10 -12.36
C ILE A 191 -20.03 15.04 -12.95
N ASP A 192 -20.47 13.79 -12.99
CA ASP A 192 -19.71 12.69 -13.59
C ASP A 192 -20.66 11.59 -14.05
N GLY A 193 -20.17 10.72 -14.93
CA GLY A 193 -20.93 9.57 -15.40
C GLY A 193 -20.08 8.65 -16.25
N SER A 194 -20.46 7.38 -16.24
CA SER A 194 -19.83 6.33 -17.03
C SER A 194 -20.92 5.69 -17.89
N VAL A 195 -20.76 5.87 -19.20
CA VAL A 195 -21.73 5.58 -20.27
C VAL A 195 -21.03 4.83 -21.41
N GLN A 196 -20.37 3.73 -21.07
CA GLN A 196 -19.60 2.96 -22.04
C GLN A 196 -20.55 2.34 -23.06
N ILE A 197 -20.25 2.56 -24.34
CA ILE A 197 -21.04 1.96 -25.42
C ILE A 197 -20.86 0.44 -25.37
N GLY A 198 -21.95 -0.30 -25.22
CA GLY A 198 -21.96 -1.76 -25.27
C GLY A 198 -22.38 -2.36 -23.95
N ASN A 199 -21.66 -3.37 -23.48
CA ASN A 199 -22.00 -4.05 -22.23
C ASN A 199 -20.97 -3.82 -21.12
N GLY A 200 -20.02 -2.90 -21.22
CA GLY A 200 -18.99 -2.75 -20.17
C GLY A 200 -19.56 -2.34 -18.79
N PHE A 201 -19.07 -2.92 -17.69
CA PHE A 201 -19.41 -2.42 -16.35
C PHE A 201 -18.94 -0.99 -16.15
N GLU A 202 -19.65 -0.27 -15.30
CA GLU A 202 -19.45 1.16 -15.14
C GLU A 202 -18.82 1.52 -13.81
N PHE A 203 -18.02 2.59 -13.80
CA PHE A 203 -17.53 3.15 -12.56
C PHE A 203 -17.34 4.66 -12.67
N VAL A 204 -17.56 5.34 -11.56
CA VAL A 204 -17.19 6.75 -11.38
C VAL A 204 -16.27 6.88 -10.19
N PHE A 205 -15.52 7.97 -10.14
CA PHE A 205 -14.55 8.21 -9.08
C PHE A 205 -14.72 9.60 -8.47
N LEU A 206 -14.95 9.65 -7.15
CA LEU A 206 -15.06 10.89 -6.38
C LEU A 206 -13.76 11.16 -5.63
N PRO A 207 -12.91 12.08 -6.10
CA PRO A 207 -11.69 12.45 -5.39
C PRO A 207 -11.98 13.21 -4.09
N THR A 208 -11.16 12.98 -3.07
CA THR A 208 -11.20 13.72 -1.80
C THR A 208 -10.18 14.87 -1.75
N ASN A 209 -9.24 14.90 -2.70
CA ASN A 209 -8.22 15.94 -2.83
C ASN A 209 -8.60 17.09 -3.78
N ASN A 210 -9.82 17.12 -4.32
CA ASN A 210 -10.35 18.20 -5.14
C ASN A 210 -11.64 18.78 -4.53
N PRO A 211 -11.56 19.59 -3.46
CA PRO A 211 -12.73 20.12 -2.77
C PRO A 211 -13.49 21.19 -3.57
N THR A 212 -12.93 21.71 -4.65
CA THR A 212 -13.58 22.70 -5.52
C THR A 212 -14.68 22.03 -6.34
N ASP A 213 -14.35 20.93 -7.01
CA ASP A 213 -15.30 20.19 -7.87
C ASP A 213 -16.07 19.13 -7.07
N TYR A 214 -15.49 18.65 -5.95
CA TYR A 214 -16.09 17.64 -5.07
C TYR A 214 -16.16 18.12 -3.60
N PRO A 215 -16.95 19.18 -3.31
CA PRO A 215 -17.09 19.73 -1.96
C PRO A 215 -17.83 18.79 -0.98
N ASN A 216 -17.83 19.16 0.30
CA ASN A 216 -18.57 18.42 1.34
C ASN A 216 -20.06 18.72 1.24
N ARG A 217 -20.84 17.79 0.66
CA ARG A 217 -22.29 17.91 0.41
C ARG A 217 -22.94 16.54 0.27
N ALA A 218 -24.25 16.53 0.01
CA ALA A 218 -24.95 15.34 -0.43
C ALA A 218 -24.67 15.04 -1.91
N TYR A 219 -24.58 13.75 -2.21
CA TYR A 219 -24.38 13.20 -3.55
C TYR A 219 -25.50 12.22 -3.87
N GLY A 220 -25.79 12.09 -5.16
CA GLY A 220 -26.81 11.22 -5.70
C GLY A 220 -26.24 10.33 -6.79
N LEU A 221 -26.79 9.12 -6.91
CA LEU A 221 -26.43 8.16 -7.94
C LEU A 221 -27.67 7.77 -8.75
N GLY A 222 -27.47 7.67 -10.06
CA GLY A 222 -28.42 7.10 -11.01
C GLY A 222 -27.82 5.84 -11.63
N TYR A 223 -28.63 4.77 -11.69
CA TYR A 223 -28.28 3.54 -12.40
C TYR A 223 -29.30 3.35 -13.52
N ASN A 224 -28.89 3.67 -14.74
CA ASN A 224 -29.78 3.60 -15.88
C ASN A 224 -29.69 2.21 -16.51
N TYR A 225 -30.79 1.48 -16.62
CA TYR A 225 -30.89 0.32 -17.48
C TYR A 225 -31.16 0.82 -18.90
N TYR A 226 -30.11 0.98 -19.68
CA TYR A 226 -30.20 1.59 -21.00
C TYR A 226 -30.84 0.66 -22.02
N SER A 227 -30.40 -0.59 -22.08
CA SER A 227 -30.94 -1.61 -22.98
C SER A 227 -30.60 -3.03 -22.52
N GLY A 228 -31.38 -4.03 -22.96
CA GLY A 228 -31.12 -5.45 -22.72
C GLY A 228 -32.40 -6.27 -22.67
N SER A 229 -32.29 -7.56 -22.31
CA SER A 229 -33.47 -8.47 -22.25
C SER A 229 -33.78 -9.05 -20.86
N SER A 230 -33.06 -8.63 -19.81
CA SER A 230 -33.23 -9.15 -18.45
C SER A 230 -34.43 -8.52 -17.73
N ASP A 231 -35.43 -9.34 -17.39
CA ASP A 231 -36.59 -8.94 -16.59
C ASP A 231 -36.40 -9.17 -15.07
N ASN A 232 -35.20 -9.60 -14.67
CA ASN A 232 -34.82 -9.83 -13.28
C ASN A 232 -33.36 -9.43 -13.06
N LEU A 233 -33.00 -8.27 -13.61
CA LEU A 233 -31.64 -7.75 -13.63
C LEU A 233 -31.16 -7.46 -12.21
N LYS A 234 -30.14 -8.18 -11.74
CA LYS A 234 -29.50 -7.95 -10.44
C LYS A 234 -28.46 -6.86 -10.56
N VAL A 235 -28.80 -5.69 -10.05
CA VAL A 235 -27.89 -4.55 -9.96
C VAL A 235 -27.07 -4.67 -8.68
N ASN A 236 -25.75 -4.61 -8.77
CA ASN A 236 -24.81 -4.60 -7.66
C ASN A 236 -23.93 -3.35 -7.74
N VAL A 237 -23.96 -2.54 -6.69
CA VAL A 237 -23.16 -1.32 -6.57
C VAL A 237 -22.16 -1.53 -5.45
N THR A 238 -20.88 -1.42 -5.80
CA THR A 238 -19.78 -1.50 -4.84
C THR A 238 -19.17 -0.12 -4.63
N PHE A 239 -19.14 0.30 -3.38
CA PHE A 239 -18.43 1.46 -2.90
C PHE A 239 -17.10 1.01 -2.32
N LYS A 240 -15.98 1.46 -2.87
CA LYS A 240 -14.65 1.23 -2.28
C LYS A 240 -13.99 2.58 -2.01
N VAL A 241 -13.65 2.82 -0.75
CA VAL A 241 -12.93 4.02 -0.36
C VAL A 241 -11.43 3.74 -0.36
N PHE A 242 -10.68 4.68 -0.92
CA PHE A 242 -9.22 4.67 -0.97
C PHE A 242 -8.63 5.72 -0.02
N LYS A 243 -9.41 6.71 0.44
CA LYS A 243 -9.00 7.60 1.54
C LYS A 243 -10.18 7.93 2.44
N GLY A 244 -10.00 7.83 3.76
CA GLY A 244 -11.05 8.01 4.76
C GLY A 244 -11.83 6.73 5.03
N ASN A 245 -13.12 6.83 5.31
CA ASN A 245 -13.97 5.67 5.61
C ASN A 245 -15.42 5.85 5.12
N ILE A 246 -16.14 4.72 5.11
CA ILE A 246 -17.59 4.65 4.95
C ILE A 246 -18.23 4.44 6.33
N ASP A 247 -19.22 5.26 6.67
CA ASP A 247 -20.02 5.20 7.91
C ASP A 247 -19.19 5.02 9.20
N GLY A 248 -18.01 5.64 9.29
CA GLY A 248 -17.17 5.69 10.50
C GLY A 248 -16.17 4.54 10.65
N GLY A 249 -16.02 3.63 9.68
CA GLY A 249 -14.99 2.59 9.78
C GLY A 249 -14.93 1.53 8.68
N LEU A 250 -15.83 1.52 7.71
CA LEU A 250 -15.79 0.57 6.60
C LEU A 250 -14.89 1.07 5.46
N ASN A 251 -14.19 0.17 4.78
CA ASN A 251 -13.47 0.48 3.55
C ASN A 251 -14.23 0.09 2.27
N LYS A 252 -15.31 -0.69 2.43
CA LYS A 252 -16.17 -1.18 1.37
C LYS A 252 -17.62 -1.27 1.82
N LEU A 253 -18.55 -0.90 0.94
CA LEU A 253 -19.99 -1.11 1.11
C LEU A 253 -20.57 -1.65 -0.19
N GLU A 254 -21.50 -2.59 -0.09
CA GLU A 254 -22.25 -3.11 -1.25
C GLU A 254 -23.73 -2.79 -1.11
N SER A 255 -24.37 -2.46 -2.23
CA SER A 255 -25.81 -2.23 -2.34
C SER A 255 -26.36 -2.98 -3.54
N THR A 256 -27.57 -3.52 -3.41
CA THR A 256 -28.17 -4.32 -4.48
C THR A 256 -29.60 -3.92 -4.76
N ALA A 257 -30.01 -4.04 -6.02
CA ALA A 257 -31.39 -3.85 -6.46
C ALA A 257 -31.78 -4.89 -7.51
N THR A 258 -33.07 -4.95 -7.85
CA THR A 258 -33.56 -5.74 -8.98
C THR A 258 -34.35 -4.83 -9.90
N TYR A 259 -33.94 -4.78 -11.16
CA TYR A 259 -34.64 -4.06 -12.22
C TYR A 259 -35.39 -5.06 -13.11
N THR A 260 -36.41 -4.56 -13.80
CA THR A 260 -37.23 -5.30 -14.76
C THR A 260 -37.16 -4.65 -16.14
N LEU A 261 -37.79 -5.25 -17.15
CA LEU A 261 -37.89 -4.64 -18.48
C LEU A 261 -38.62 -3.29 -18.45
N ALA A 262 -39.51 -3.06 -17.47
CA ALA A 262 -40.18 -1.78 -17.29
C ALA A 262 -39.22 -0.64 -16.93
N ASN A 263 -38.02 -0.97 -16.44
CA ASN A 263 -37.01 0.01 -16.07
C ASN A 263 -36.14 0.45 -17.26
N ILE A 264 -36.20 -0.23 -18.41
CA ILE A 264 -35.43 0.16 -19.60
C ILE A 264 -35.76 1.60 -19.99
N ASN A 265 -34.72 2.42 -20.16
CA ASN A 265 -34.87 3.84 -20.48
C ASN A 265 -33.71 4.34 -21.36
N PRO A 266 -33.80 4.18 -22.69
CA PRO A 266 -32.81 4.71 -23.60
C PRO A 266 -32.90 6.25 -23.70
N TRP A 267 -31.83 6.86 -24.18
CA TRP A 267 -31.58 8.32 -24.22
C TRP A 267 -32.67 9.18 -24.90
N VAL A 268 -33.61 8.55 -25.61
CA VAL A 268 -34.60 9.20 -26.47
C VAL A 268 -36.05 9.06 -25.99
N ASP A 269 -36.31 8.27 -24.95
CA ASP A 269 -37.69 7.86 -24.62
C ASP A 269 -38.38 8.72 -23.56
N THR A 270 -37.64 9.29 -22.60
CA THR A 270 -38.24 10.15 -21.56
C THR A 270 -37.31 11.28 -21.13
N ASP A 271 -37.88 12.45 -20.84
CA ASP A 271 -37.20 13.58 -20.16
C ASP A 271 -37.28 13.43 -18.62
N GLU A 272 -37.81 12.31 -18.13
CA GLU A 272 -37.88 11.99 -16.71
C GLU A 272 -36.65 11.20 -16.27
N PHE A 273 -36.31 11.42 -15.02
CA PHE A 273 -34.95 11.41 -14.57
C PHE A 273 -35.08 10.99 -13.06
N TYR A 274 -34.31 10.02 -12.53
CA TYR A 274 -34.37 9.43 -11.18
C TYR A 274 -32.97 9.36 -10.53
N ILE A 275 -32.81 9.99 -9.37
CA ILE A 275 -31.69 9.69 -8.46
C ILE A 275 -32.21 8.64 -7.50
N VAL A 276 -31.52 7.49 -7.46
CA VAL A 276 -32.02 6.27 -6.81
C VAL A 276 -31.22 5.89 -5.58
N GLN A 277 -30.02 6.43 -5.40
CA GLN A 277 -29.23 6.23 -4.18
C GLN A 277 -28.53 7.52 -3.80
N PHE A 278 -28.36 7.76 -2.50
CA PHE A 278 -27.79 8.96 -1.92
C PHE A 278 -26.78 8.64 -0.84
N PHE A 279 -25.82 9.54 -0.65
CA PHE A 279 -24.85 9.55 0.44
C PHE A 279 -24.34 10.98 0.67
N GLU A 280 -23.58 11.20 1.75
CA GLU A 280 -22.98 12.48 2.09
C GLU A 280 -21.46 12.36 2.14
N LYS A 281 -20.75 13.36 1.63
CA LYS A 281 -19.30 13.48 1.74
C LYS A 281 -18.93 14.51 2.80
N GLU A 282 -18.03 14.12 3.71
CA GLU A 282 -17.40 15.01 4.68
C GLU A 282 -15.89 14.78 4.69
N ASN A 283 -15.16 15.68 4.04
CA ASN A 283 -13.72 15.58 3.77
C ASN A 283 -13.40 14.30 3.00
N ALA A 284 -12.70 13.35 3.65
CA ALA A 284 -12.39 12.04 3.10
C ALA A 284 -13.44 10.96 3.47
N ASN A 285 -14.44 11.29 4.29
CA ASN A 285 -15.40 10.31 4.79
C ASN A 285 -16.71 10.37 4.01
N PHE A 286 -17.33 9.20 3.84
CA PHE A 286 -18.58 9.03 3.11
C PHE A 286 -19.60 8.39 4.05
N ASN A 287 -20.74 9.03 4.22
CA ASN A 287 -21.69 8.67 5.27
C ASN A 287 -23.10 8.64 4.71
N ASN A 288 -24.01 8.09 5.51
CA ASN A 288 -25.44 8.23 5.30
C ASN A 288 -25.93 7.63 3.97
N PHE A 289 -25.30 6.54 3.52
CA PHE A 289 -25.77 5.76 2.38
C PHE A 289 -27.21 5.31 2.60
N THR A 290 -28.02 5.43 1.54
CA THR A 290 -29.41 4.96 1.45
C THR A 290 -29.46 3.64 0.67
N ASP A 291 -30.56 2.90 0.81
CA ASP A 291 -30.83 1.78 -0.09
C ASP A 291 -31.12 2.29 -1.51
N ILE A 292 -30.97 1.42 -2.52
CA ILE A 292 -31.31 1.75 -3.91
C ILE A 292 -32.83 1.77 -4.05
N PHE A 293 -33.39 2.94 -4.39
CA PHE A 293 -34.79 3.09 -4.72
C PHE A 293 -35.07 2.72 -6.19
N VAL A 294 -35.77 1.61 -6.43
CA VAL A 294 -36.14 1.18 -7.79
C VAL A 294 -37.43 1.89 -8.25
N PRO A 295 -37.40 2.68 -9.35
CA PRO A 295 -38.61 3.25 -9.94
C PRO A 295 -39.56 2.18 -10.48
N VAL A 296 -40.86 2.49 -10.54
CA VAL A 296 -41.86 1.57 -11.12
C VAL A 296 -41.67 1.38 -12.63
N SER A 297 -41.14 2.40 -13.31
CA SER A 297 -40.80 2.37 -14.73
C SER A 297 -39.71 3.39 -15.04
N GLY A 298 -38.89 3.09 -16.04
CA GLY A 298 -37.73 3.88 -16.43
C GLY A 298 -36.62 3.94 -15.36
N SER A 299 -35.43 4.38 -15.76
CA SER A 299 -34.25 4.46 -14.89
C SER A 299 -33.31 5.65 -15.15
N ARG A 300 -33.56 6.46 -16.19
CA ARG A 300 -32.75 7.65 -16.53
C ARG A 300 -32.79 8.65 -15.36
N ALA A 301 -31.81 9.56 -15.19
CA ALA A 301 -31.47 10.30 -13.95
C ALA A 301 -31.83 11.81 -13.75
N LYS A 302 -32.48 12.17 -12.59
CA LYS A 302 -33.02 13.47 -11.99
C LYS A 302 -34.55 13.91 -12.03
N LYS A 303 -35.30 13.71 -10.93
CA LYS A 303 -35.77 14.79 -10.04
C LYS A 303 -36.26 14.32 -8.67
N LEU A 304 -36.16 15.27 -7.76
CA LEU A 304 -36.05 15.17 -6.32
C LEU A 304 -37.37 15.39 -5.56
N GLN A 305 -37.34 14.99 -4.27
CA GLN A 305 -37.68 15.78 -3.06
C GLN A 305 -38.46 14.96 -2.02
N ALA A 306 -39.38 14.06 -2.44
CA ALA A 306 -40.19 13.31 -1.48
C ALA A 306 -39.44 12.17 -0.77
N LYS A 307 -38.66 11.37 -1.52
CA LYS A 307 -37.99 10.17 -0.99
C LYS A 307 -36.75 10.46 -0.16
N LEU A 308 -35.95 11.48 -0.55
CA LEU A 308 -34.78 11.91 0.22
C LEU A 308 -35.19 12.47 1.58
N THR A 309 -36.22 13.33 1.60
CA THR A 309 -36.79 13.87 2.86
C THR A 309 -37.29 12.77 3.78
N GLU A 310 -37.90 11.71 3.25
CA GLU A 310 -38.40 10.57 4.03
C GLU A 310 -37.28 9.67 4.53
N ALA A 311 -36.31 9.31 3.67
CA ALA A 311 -35.15 8.49 4.03
C ALA A 311 -34.26 9.18 5.10
N LEU A 312 -34.01 10.48 4.94
CA LEU A 312 -33.25 11.26 5.92
C LEU A 312 -34.03 11.45 7.24
N LYS A 313 -35.36 11.58 7.19
CA LYS A 313 -36.21 11.63 8.41
C LYS A 313 -36.24 10.30 9.15
N GLU A 314 -36.27 9.17 8.46
CA GLU A 314 -36.24 7.85 9.10
C GLU A 314 -34.91 7.56 9.78
N LYS A 315 -33.77 7.95 9.18
CA LYS A 315 -32.44 7.70 9.76
C LYS A 315 -32.12 8.64 10.94
N LYS A 316 -32.56 9.92 10.89
CA LYS A 316 -32.48 10.85 12.04
C LYS A 316 -33.29 10.41 13.27
N LYS A 317 -34.32 9.56 13.09
CA LYS A 317 -35.09 8.96 14.21
C LYS A 317 -34.41 7.74 14.83
N ARG A 318 -33.39 7.15 14.18
CA ARG A 318 -32.68 5.94 14.62
C ARG A 318 -31.33 6.24 15.30
N ARG A 319 -30.95 7.51 15.41
CA ARG A 319 -29.86 8.02 16.25
C ARG A 319 -30.46 8.61 17.52
#